data_AF-A0A3S5ISF4-F1
#
_entry.id   AF-A0A3S5ISF4-F1
#
_cell.length_a   1.000
_cell.length_b   1.000
_cell.length_c   1.000
_cell.angle_alpha   90.00
_cell.angle_beta   90.00
_cell.angle_gamma   90.00
#
_symmetry.space_group_name_H-M   'P 1'
#
loop_
_entity.id
_entity.type
_entity.pdbx_description
1 polymer ?
#
loop_
_entity_poly.entity_id
_entity_poly.type
_entity_poly.pdbx_seq_one_letter_code
_entity_poly.pdbx_strand_id
1 'polypeptide(L)'
;MAPVPMDPIFVSFHDDNAMMTPLCLVDGRPDTFLLTTGGFPQDIILSVGTSAFSDISSLRLELHEAKRIVVEKCTTALPTVFEKVADLTLPRTPEDVRQVEELQFDLQSTGKGVRYFRLRLLSGYNQFVGLFGVTADGEESQQRVAILESQPEVVM
;
A
#
# COMPACT_ATOMS: atom_id res chain seq x y z
N MET A 1 3.37 -15.49 5.19
CA MET A 1 3.37 -15.41 3.72
C MET A 1 4.58 -14.60 3.28
N ALA A 2 4.88 -14.51 1.99
CA ALA A 2 6.07 -13.81 1.51
C ALA A 2 5.77 -12.30 1.37
N PRO A 3 6.77 -11.42 1.56
CA PRO A 3 6.61 -10.00 1.27
C PRO A 3 6.25 -9.78 -0.19
N VAL A 4 5.23 -8.95 -0.45
CA VAL A 4 4.83 -8.53 -1.79
C VAL A 4 5.34 -7.11 -2.02
N PRO A 5 6.13 -6.86 -3.08
CA PRO A 5 6.63 -5.52 -3.38
C PRO A 5 5.46 -4.58 -3.68
N MET A 6 5.64 -3.31 -3.33
CA MET A 6 4.68 -2.25 -3.64
C MET A 6 5.43 -1.05 -4.21
N ASP A 7 4.74 -0.26 -5.03
CA ASP A 7 5.29 0.97 -5.59
C ASP A 7 4.28 2.12 -5.49
N PRO A 8 4.63 3.25 -4.87
CA PRO A 8 3.77 4.42 -4.77
C PRO A 8 3.67 5.15 -6.11
N ILE A 9 2.53 4.97 -6.78
CA ILE A 9 2.28 5.53 -8.12
C ILE A 9 1.56 6.89 -8.08
N PHE A 10 0.99 7.26 -6.95
CA PHE A 10 0.30 8.53 -6.76
C PHE A 10 0.35 8.97 -5.30
N VAL A 11 0.66 10.23 -5.08
CA VAL A 11 0.56 10.93 -3.79
C VAL A 11 -0.05 12.29 -4.07
N SER A 12 -1.08 12.66 -3.29
CA SER A 12 -1.84 13.92 -3.48
C SER A 12 -1.18 15.16 -2.86
N PHE A 13 -0.08 14.97 -2.13
CA PHE A 13 0.74 16.00 -1.52
C PHE A 13 2.19 15.85 -1.96
N HIS A 14 2.97 16.92 -1.83
CA HIS A 14 4.38 16.94 -2.19
C HIS A 14 5.13 17.88 -1.26
N ASP A 15 6.21 17.40 -0.67
CA ASP A 15 7.19 18.19 0.06
C ASP A 15 8.41 18.39 -0.86
N ASP A 16 8.92 19.62 -0.96
CA ASP A 16 10.04 19.97 -1.84
C ASP A 16 11.39 19.42 -1.35
N ASN A 17 11.44 18.80 -0.16
CA ASN A 17 12.62 18.10 0.32
C ASN A 17 12.91 16.87 -0.53
N ALA A 18 14.03 16.91 -1.27
CA ALA A 18 14.48 15.83 -2.14
C ALA A 18 14.69 14.47 -1.43
N MET A 19 14.76 14.44 -0.09
CA MET A 19 14.86 13.22 0.69
C MET A 19 13.50 12.60 1.06
N MET A 20 12.39 13.33 0.90
CA MET A 20 11.03 12.87 1.22
C MET A 20 10.30 12.40 -0.05
N THR A 21 10.90 11.45 -0.76
CA THR A 21 10.31 10.88 -1.98
C THR A 21 9.29 9.80 -1.65
N PRO A 22 8.23 9.59 -2.46
CA PRO A 22 7.22 8.55 -2.19
C PRO A 22 7.81 7.16 -1.88
N LEU A 23 8.97 6.84 -2.45
CA LEU A 23 9.70 5.58 -2.20
C LEU A 23 10.04 5.34 -0.73
N CYS A 24 10.10 6.38 0.12
CA CYS A 24 10.25 6.23 1.57
C CYS A 24 9.13 5.39 2.21
N LEU A 25 7.99 5.24 1.54
CA LEU A 25 6.91 4.36 2.00
C LEU A 25 7.25 2.87 1.86
N VAL A 26 8.19 2.49 1.01
CA VAL A 26 8.44 1.09 0.62
C VAL A 26 9.92 0.71 0.59
N ASP A 27 10.83 1.62 0.96
CA ASP A 27 12.28 1.40 0.95
C ASP A 27 12.79 0.54 2.13
N GLY A 28 11.92 0.27 3.11
CA GLY A 28 12.23 -0.53 4.30
C GLY A 28 13.17 0.17 5.29
N ARG A 29 13.46 1.46 5.09
CA ARG A 29 14.38 2.21 5.93
C ARG A 29 13.64 2.85 7.10
N PRO A 30 14.12 2.67 8.34
CA PRO A 30 13.46 3.26 9.49
C PRO A 30 13.72 4.76 9.63
N ASP A 31 14.68 5.33 8.90
CA ASP A 31 15.08 6.74 9.02
C ASP A 31 14.51 7.64 7.92
N THR A 32 13.72 7.09 7.00
CA THR A 32 13.05 7.83 5.93
C THR A 32 11.55 7.91 6.19
N PHE A 33 10.90 8.96 5.68
CA PHE A 33 9.46 9.14 5.83
C PHE A 33 8.92 10.12 4.79
N LEU A 34 7.60 10.05 4.58
CA LEU A 34 6.82 11.07 3.91
C LEU A 34 6.07 11.91 4.93
N LEU A 35 6.02 13.22 4.71
CA LEU A 35 5.21 14.14 5.50
C LEU A 35 4.13 14.73 4.60
N THR A 36 2.87 14.67 5.04
CA THR A 36 1.80 15.41 4.35
C THR A 36 2.07 16.92 4.43
N THR A 37 1.68 17.70 3.43
CA THR A 37 1.87 19.16 3.42
C THR A 37 0.67 19.97 3.90
N GLY A 38 -0.26 19.32 4.61
CA GLY A 38 -1.44 19.93 5.23
C GLY A 38 -2.72 19.72 4.44
N GLY A 39 -3.85 20.06 5.06
CA GLY A 39 -5.18 19.78 4.50
C GLY A 39 -5.52 18.29 4.48
N PHE A 40 -6.80 17.97 4.66
CA PHE A 40 -7.32 16.60 4.57
C PHE A 40 -8.59 16.61 3.70
N PRO A 41 -8.90 15.52 2.97
CA PRO A 41 -8.17 14.25 2.94
C PRO A 41 -6.91 14.28 2.08
N GLN A 42 -5.97 13.37 2.36
CA GLN A 42 -4.80 13.09 1.53
C GLN A 42 -4.83 11.63 1.11
N ASP A 43 -4.66 11.36 -0.17
CA ASP A 43 -4.68 10.03 -0.78
C ASP A 43 -3.28 9.63 -1.28
N ILE A 44 -2.95 8.35 -1.09
CA ILE A 44 -1.77 7.66 -1.62
C ILE A 44 -2.25 6.39 -2.32
N ILE A 45 -1.77 6.13 -3.54
CA ILE A 45 -2.06 4.89 -4.26
C ILE A 45 -0.76 4.11 -4.46
N LEU A 46 -0.79 2.85 -4.05
CA LEU A 46 0.30 1.89 -4.18
C LEU A 46 -0.12 0.84 -5.21
N SER A 47 0.72 0.60 -6.22
CA SER A 47 0.63 -0.62 -7.02
C SER A 47 1.19 -1.79 -6.22
N VAL A 48 0.62 -2.98 -6.42
CA VAL A 48 0.91 -4.19 -5.62
C VAL A 48 1.45 -5.28 -6.53
N GLY A 49 2.62 -5.79 -6.16
CA GLY A 49 3.33 -6.85 -6.86
C GLY A 49 3.97 -6.41 -8.18
N THR A 50 4.74 -7.32 -8.78
CA THR A 50 5.26 -7.16 -10.15
C THR A 50 4.40 -7.85 -11.22
N SER A 51 3.48 -8.71 -10.76
CA SER A 51 2.57 -9.48 -11.58
C SER A 51 1.27 -8.71 -11.88
N ALA A 52 0.35 -9.35 -12.60
CA ALA A 52 -0.92 -8.71 -12.92
C ALA A 52 -1.77 -8.48 -11.65
N PHE A 53 -1.71 -9.35 -10.65
CA PHE A 53 -2.44 -9.23 -9.37
C PHE A 53 -1.82 -10.14 -8.30
N SER A 54 -2.04 -9.80 -7.04
CA SER A 54 -1.56 -10.56 -5.88
C SER A 54 -2.69 -10.82 -4.89
N ASP A 55 -2.63 -11.98 -4.23
CA ASP A 55 -3.51 -12.29 -3.10
C ASP A 55 -2.79 -11.85 -1.81
N ILE A 56 -3.35 -10.86 -1.11
CA ILE A 56 -2.72 -10.20 0.04
C ILE A 56 -3.35 -10.69 1.33
N SER A 57 -2.52 -11.19 2.25
CA SER A 57 -2.93 -11.63 3.59
C SER A 57 -2.87 -10.53 4.62
N SER A 58 -1.89 -9.63 4.51
CA SER A 58 -1.74 -8.55 5.47
C SER A 58 -1.21 -7.27 4.83
N LEU A 59 -1.56 -6.15 5.43
CA LEU A 59 -1.02 -4.83 5.14
C LEU A 59 -0.67 -4.15 6.46
N ARG A 60 0.60 -3.79 6.61
CA ARG A 60 1.11 -3.08 7.77
C ARG A 60 1.44 -1.64 7.39
N LEU A 61 0.97 -0.70 8.21
CA LEU A 61 1.13 0.74 8.05
C LEU A 61 1.90 1.29 9.25
N GLU A 62 2.95 2.06 9.00
CA GLU A 62 3.65 2.84 10.02
C GLU A 62 3.39 4.33 9.83
N LEU A 63 2.74 4.95 10.81
CA LEU A 63 2.23 6.31 10.74
C LEU A 63 2.61 7.10 12.00
N HIS A 64 2.44 8.42 11.96
CA HIS A 64 2.48 9.27 13.15
C HIS A 64 1.50 10.43 13.01
N GLU A 65 0.83 10.79 14.11
CA GLU A 65 -0.23 11.80 14.17
C GLU A 65 -1.44 11.53 13.27
N ALA A 66 -1.61 10.32 12.73
CA ALA A 66 -2.81 9.93 12.00
C ALA A 66 -3.99 9.70 12.96
N LYS A 67 -5.17 10.23 12.64
CA LYS A 67 -6.38 10.05 13.46
C LYS A 67 -7.40 9.15 12.81
N ARG A 68 -7.76 9.42 11.56
CA ARG A 68 -8.72 8.61 10.81
C ARG A 68 -8.16 8.26 9.45
N ILE A 69 -8.10 6.98 9.16
CA ILE A 69 -7.61 6.46 7.88
C ILE A 69 -8.63 5.52 7.26
N VAL A 70 -8.64 5.48 5.93
CA VAL A 70 -9.40 4.50 5.15
C VAL A 70 -8.44 3.78 4.23
N VAL A 71 -8.53 2.46 4.18
CA VAL A 71 -7.81 1.64 3.22
C VAL A 71 -8.83 1.05 2.26
N GLU A 72 -8.57 1.21 0.97
CA GLU A 72 -9.35 0.62 -0.09
C GLU A 72 -8.46 -0.21 -1.02
N LYS A 73 -9.05 -1.20 -1.66
CA LYS A 73 -8.40 -2.03 -2.68
C LYS A 73 -8.98 -1.75 -4.05
N CYS A 74 -8.19 -2.03 -5.08
CA CYS A 74 -8.62 -2.08 -6.46
C CYS A 74 -8.11 -3.38 -7.09
N THR A 75 -8.99 -4.07 -7.81
CA THR A 75 -8.70 -5.32 -8.53
C THR A 75 -8.73 -5.15 -10.05
N THR A 76 -9.10 -3.95 -10.53
CA THR A 76 -9.13 -3.62 -11.96
C THR A 76 -7.74 -3.27 -12.48
N ALA A 77 -7.52 -3.41 -13.78
CA ALA A 77 -6.23 -3.15 -14.42
C ALA A 77 -5.75 -1.68 -14.32
N LEU A 78 -6.66 -0.75 -14.02
CA LEU A 78 -6.37 0.66 -13.76
C LEU A 78 -6.90 1.06 -12.37
N PRO A 79 -6.25 2.00 -11.67
CA PRO A 79 -6.65 2.42 -10.32
C PRO A 79 -7.84 3.40 -10.36
N THR A 80 -9.01 2.93 -10.81
CA THR A 80 -10.21 3.77 -11.01
C THR A 80 -11.36 3.42 -10.08
N VAL A 81 -11.53 2.15 -9.71
CA VAL A 81 -12.61 1.67 -8.86
C VAL A 81 -12.03 1.05 -7.60
N PHE A 82 -12.32 1.67 -6.45
CA PHE A 82 -11.80 1.28 -5.16
C PHE A 82 -12.92 0.79 -4.24
N GLU A 83 -12.70 -0.33 -3.57
CA GLU A 83 -13.59 -0.91 -2.56
C GLU A 83 -12.95 -0.76 -1.17
N LYS A 84 -13.72 -0.26 -0.20
CA LYS A 84 -13.23 -0.08 1.17
C LYS A 84 -13.00 -1.41 1.87
N VAL A 85 -11.78 -1.62 2.36
CA VAL A 85 -11.39 -2.80 3.15
C VAL A 85 -11.20 -2.48 4.63
N ALA A 86 -10.90 -1.22 4.98
CA ALA A 86 -10.80 -0.77 6.37
C ALA A 86 -11.19 0.72 6.53
N ASP A 87 -11.78 1.06 7.68
CA ASP A 87 -12.07 2.43 8.13
C ASP A 87 -11.73 2.50 9.62
N LEU A 88 -10.60 3.13 9.93
CA LEU A 88 -9.98 3.02 11.25
C LEU A 88 -9.86 4.40 11.87
N THR A 89 -10.12 4.46 13.18
CA THR A 89 -9.77 5.61 14.02
C THR A 89 -8.64 5.20 14.94
N LEU A 90 -7.46 5.78 14.73
CA LEU A 90 -6.24 5.40 15.41
C LEU A 90 -6.09 6.20 16.72
N PRO A 91 -5.66 5.56 17.82
CA PRO A 91 -5.32 6.29 19.04
C PRO A 91 -4.07 7.14 18.81
N ARG A 92 -4.00 8.32 19.43
CA ARG A 92 -2.79 9.14 19.41
C ARG A 92 -1.70 8.46 20.25
N THR A 93 -0.51 8.32 19.70
CA THR A 93 0.68 7.84 20.39
C THR A 93 1.50 9.02 20.95
N PRO A 94 2.41 8.79 21.91
CA PRO A 94 3.40 9.79 22.32
C PRO A 94 4.28 10.24 21.14
N GLU A 95 4.89 11.44 21.23
CA GLU A 95 5.60 12.09 20.11
C GLU A 95 6.73 11.26 19.47
N ASP A 96 7.40 10.40 20.24
CA ASP A 96 8.51 9.58 19.76
C ASP A 96 8.09 8.15 19.36
N VAL A 97 6.79 7.86 19.33
CA VAL A 97 6.25 6.52 19.10
C VAL A 97 5.37 6.48 17.85
N ARG A 98 5.73 5.62 16.90
CA ARG A 98 4.93 5.37 15.70
C ARG A 98 3.65 4.62 16.01
N GLN A 99 2.61 4.96 15.27
CA GLN A 99 1.39 4.17 15.15
C GLN A 99 1.68 3.04 14.17
N VAL A 100 1.53 1.80 14.62
CA VAL A 100 1.71 0.60 13.79
C VAL A 100 0.38 -0.10 13.68
N GLU A 101 -0.18 -0.11 12.47
CA GLU A 101 -1.47 -0.75 12.21
C GLU A 101 -1.27 -1.93 11.26
N GLU A 102 -1.77 -3.09 11.65
CA GLU A 102 -1.68 -4.32 10.86
C GLU A 102 -3.09 -4.79 10.52
N LEU A 103 -3.39 -4.83 9.23
CA LEU A 103 -4.65 -5.30 8.69
C LEU A 103 -4.47 -6.71 8.18
N GLN A 104 -5.37 -7.60 8.59
CA GLN A 104 -5.43 -8.97 8.12
C GLN A 104 -6.60 -9.11 7.14
N PHE A 105 -6.37 -9.82 6.04
CA PHE A 105 -7.34 -9.98 4.96
C PHE A 105 -7.57 -11.45 4.66
N ASP A 106 -8.83 -11.78 4.35
CA ASP A 106 -9.18 -13.10 3.85
C ASP A 106 -8.81 -13.21 2.36
N LEU A 107 -7.93 -14.16 2.03
CA LEU A 107 -7.42 -14.44 0.69
C LEU A 107 -8.51 -14.85 -0.30
N GLN A 108 -9.68 -15.29 0.18
CA GLN A 108 -10.81 -15.64 -0.68
C GLN A 108 -11.75 -14.45 -0.95
N SER A 109 -11.58 -13.33 -0.24
CA SER A 109 -12.46 -12.17 -0.34
C SER A 109 -11.69 -10.84 -0.41
N THR A 110 -11.46 -10.16 0.71
CA THR A 110 -10.83 -8.83 0.76
C THR A 110 -9.41 -8.87 0.22
N GLY A 111 -8.65 -9.92 0.52
CA GLY A 111 -7.26 -10.09 0.08
C GLY A 111 -7.09 -10.53 -1.36
N LYS A 112 -8.17 -10.97 -2.03
CA LYS A 112 -8.06 -11.61 -3.35
C LYS A 112 -7.84 -10.61 -4.49
N GLY A 113 -6.90 -10.93 -5.37
CA GLY A 113 -6.72 -10.29 -6.67
C GLY A 113 -6.38 -8.80 -6.61
N VAL A 114 -5.71 -8.37 -5.56
CA VAL A 114 -5.37 -6.96 -5.33
C VAL A 114 -4.31 -6.53 -6.35
N ARG A 115 -4.56 -5.37 -6.97
CA ARG A 115 -3.63 -4.71 -7.89
C ARG A 115 -3.16 -3.36 -7.36
N TYR A 116 -4.03 -2.67 -6.64
CA TYR A 116 -3.70 -1.41 -5.99
C TYR A 116 -4.32 -1.32 -4.61
N PHE A 117 -3.62 -0.65 -3.70
CA PHE A 117 -4.21 -0.10 -2.47
C PHE A 117 -4.31 1.42 -2.58
N ARG A 118 -5.38 1.99 -2.02
CA ARG A 118 -5.48 3.42 -1.74
C ARG A 118 -5.55 3.63 -0.24
N LEU A 119 -4.55 4.31 0.30
CA LEU A 119 -4.56 4.80 1.68
C LEU A 119 -5.07 6.24 1.66
N ARG A 120 -6.13 6.49 2.42
CA ARG A 120 -6.74 7.81 2.56
C ARG A 120 -6.58 8.28 4.00
N LEU A 121 -5.81 9.34 4.20
CA LEU A 121 -5.68 10.05 5.45
C LEU A 121 -6.83 11.06 5.55
N LEU A 122 -7.87 10.73 6.29
CA LEU A 122 -9.07 11.59 6.40
C LEU A 122 -8.91 12.69 7.45
N SER A 123 -8.09 12.46 8.47
CA SER A 123 -7.73 13.46 9.47
C SER A 123 -6.50 13.05 10.28
N GLY A 124 -5.75 14.03 10.77
CA GLY A 124 -4.68 13.87 11.75
C GLY A 124 -5.04 14.45 13.13
N TYR A 125 -4.24 14.13 14.13
CA TYR A 125 -4.22 14.84 15.42
C TYR A 125 -3.48 16.18 15.32
N ASN A 126 -2.61 16.32 14.32
CA ASN A 126 -2.00 17.56 13.89
C ASN A 126 -2.38 17.88 12.42
N GLN A 127 -1.94 19.03 11.94
CA GLN A 127 -2.11 19.45 10.54
C GLN A 127 -1.33 18.56 9.56
N PHE A 128 -0.32 17.84 10.06
CA PHE A 128 0.54 16.96 9.28
C PHE A 128 0.53 15.53 9.85
N VAL A 129 0.61 14.55 8.96
CA VAL A 129 0.77 13.12 9.27
C VAL A 129 2.09 12.65 8.68
N GLY A 130 2.88 11.94 9.48
CA GLY A 130 4.08 11.25 9.02
C GLY A 130 3.75 9.83 8.58
N LEU A 131 4.35 9.37 7.48
CA LEU A 131 4.26 8.01 6.98
C LEU A 131 5.65 7.42 6.85
N PHE A 132 5.91 6.32 7.55
CA PHE A 132 7.24 5.73 7.69
C PHE A 132 7.39 4.40 6.96
N GLY A 133 6.29 3.79 6.54
CA GLY A 133 6.35 2.52 5.86
C GLY A 133 4.99 1.90 5.60
N VAL A 134 4.92 1.19 4.48
CA VAL A 134 3.80 0.35 4.08
C VAL A 134 4.39 -0.96 3.58
N THR A 135 4.02 -2.06 4.23
CA THR A 135 4.48 -3.41 3.86
C THR A 135 3.30 -4.34 3.71
N ALA A 136 3.36 -5.26 2.75
CA ALA A 136 2.30 -6.23 2.51
C ALA A 136 2.87 -7.64 2.41
N ASP A 137 2.17 -8.61 2.96
CA ASP A 137 2.50 -10.03 2.81
C ASP A 137 1.39 -10.74 2.04
N GLY A 138 1.78 -11.64 1.13
CA GLY A 138 0.85 -12.26 0.20
C GLY A 138 1.48 -13.32 -0.70
N GLU A 139 0.76 -13.65 -1.76
CA GLU A 139 1.16 -14.53 -2.85
C GLU A 139 0.97 -13.80 -4.19
N GLU A 140 2.03 -13.69 -4.99
CA GLU A 140 1.93 -13.14 -6.35
C GLU A 140 1.43 -14.22 -7.33
N SER A 141 0.49 -13.86 -8.20
CA SER A 141 0.00 -14.78 -9.22
C SER A 141 1.00 -14.94 -10.38
N GLN A 142 1.54 -16.15 -10.56
CA GLN A 142 2.56 -16.48 -11.57
C GLN A 142 2.03 -16.68 -13.00
N GLN A 143 1.00 -15.94 -13.44
CA GLN A 143 0.34 -16.22 -14.72
C GLN A 143 1.16 -15.92 -16.00
N ARG A 144 2.39 -15.37 -15.90
CA ARG A 144 3.22 -15.09 -17.09
C ARG A 144 4.23 -16.18 -17.47
N VAL A 145 4.57 -17.13 -16.59
CA VAL A 145 5.64 -18.10 -16.90
C VAL A 145 5.14 -19.27 -17.75
N ALA A 146 3.86 -19.63 -17.66
CA ALA A 146 3.33 -20.83 -18.32
C ALA A 146 3.17 -20.73 -19.86
N ILE A 147 3.31 -19.54 -20.48
CA ILE A 147 3.12 -19.39 -21.93
C ILE A 147 4.42 -19.65 -22.71
N LEU A 148 5.60 -19.61 -22.06
CA LEU A 148 6.88 -19.85 -22.74
C LEU A 148 7.29 -21.33 -22.83
N GLU A 149 6.69 -22.23 -22.06
CA GLU A 149 7.06 -23.65 -22.04
C GLU A 149 6.27 -24.53 -23.02
N SER A 150 5.22 -24.01 -23.66
CA SER A 150 4.49 -24.75 -24.70
C SER A 150 5.12 -24.50 -26.09
N GLN A 151 6.34 -25.01 -26.33
CA GLN A 151 6.76 -25.30 -27.70
C GLN A 151 6.12 -26.62 -28.15
N PRO A 152 5.35 -26.67 -29.25
CA PRO A 152 4.91 -27.94 -29.80
C PRO A 152 6.12 -28.65 -30.43
N GLU A 153 6.41 -29.87 -29.98
CA GLU A 153 7.26 -30.80 -30.73
C GLU A 153 6.63 -31.00 -32.11
N VAL A 154 7.25 -30.43 -33.14
CA VAL A 154 6.96 -30.77 -34.53
C VAL A 154 7.63 -32.11 -34.80
N VAL A 155 6.85 -33.18 -34.72
CA VAL A 155 7.26 -34.50 -35.21
C VAL A 155 7.19 -34.48 -36.74
N MET A 156 8.34 -34.56 -37.40
CA MET A 156 8.46 -34.98 -38.81
C MET A 156 8.99 -36.41 -38.87
#